data_AF-A0A9E3YC88-F1
#
_entry.id   AF-A0A9E3YC88-F1
#
_cell.length_a   1.000
_cell.length_b   1.000
_cell.length_c   1.000
_cell.angle_alpha   90.00
_cell.angle_beta   90.00
_cell.angle_gamma   90.00
#
_symmetry.space_group_name_H-M   'P 1'
#
loop_
_entity.id
_entity.type
_entity.pdbx_description
1 polymer ?
#
loop_
_entity_poly.entity_id
_entity_poly.type
_entity_poly.pdbx_seq_one_letter_code
_entity_poly.pdbx_strand_id
1 'polypeptide(L)'
;LVVVFRSSKPDPLGPEVVELADVQHSFGFEVARTLAGLTGTVAGAQLLLWGAVDIAERAGLSEGFVGATLVAVGTSLPELVTVVQSARRRETDLIVGNLLGSNIFNCLAVGGAVGLTGGRGLDSVELAVVAPVSAVGVSALAWLAMRTRGGVGRLEGLGLVVLYAAIVPLLA
;
A
#
# COMPACT_ATOMS: atom_id res chain seq x y z
N LEU A 1 20.36 -8.41 20.73
CA LEU A 1 21.37 -8.59 19.67
C LEU A 1 21.03 -7.64 18.53
N VAL A 2 21.49 -6.38 18.59
CA VAL A 2 21.28 -5.39 17.53
C VAL A 2 22.46 -5.51 16.58
N VAL A 3 22.25 -6.14 15.44
CA VAL A 3 23.28 -6.22 14.38
C VAL A 3 23.32 -4.86 13.69
N VAL A 4 24.23 -3.99 14.12
CA VAL A 4 24.52 -2.72 13.45
C VAL A 4 25.30 -3.04 12.18
N PHE A 5 24.59 -3.16 11.06
CA PHE A 5 25.20 -3.14 9.73
C PHE A 5 25.75 -1.74 9.48
N ARG A 6 27.06 -1.57 9.63
CA ARG A 6 27.77 -0.36 9.21
C ARG A 6 27.82 -0.34 7.68
N SER A 7 26.86 0.31 7.04
CA SER A 7 26.85 0.52 5.59
C SER A 7 27.94 1.53 5.22
N SER A 8 28.87 1.14 4.34
CA SER A 8 29.94 2.02 3.81
C SER A 8 29.46 2.97 2.70
N LYS A 9 28.16 2.99 2.38
CA LYS A 9 27.58 3.96 1.44
C LYS A 9 27.05 5.16 2.23
N PRO A 10 27.22 6.40 1.74
CA PRO A 10 26.60 7.57 2.36
C PRO A 10 25.11 7.30 2.53
N ASP A 11 24.60 7.59 3.73
CA ASP A 11 23.21 7.31 4.10
C ASP A 11 22.29 8.01 3.09
N PRO A 12 21.47 7.26 2.32
CA PRO A 12 20.61 7.86 1.31
C PRO A 12 19.57 8.81 1.92
N LEU A 13 19.26 8.68 3.21
CA LEU A 13 18.39 9.60 3.96
C LEU A 13 19.14 10.76 4.63
N GLY A 14 20.46 10.75 4.64
CA GLY A 14 21.29 11.77 5.29
C GLY A 14 20.96 13.21 4.85
N PRO A 15 20.81 13.51 3.55
CA PRO A 15 20.44 14.84 3.09
C PRO A 15 19.05 15.29 3.54
N GLU A 16 18.08 14.37 3.54
CA GLU A 16 16.68 14.64 3.90
C GLU A 16 16.53 14.82 5.41
N VAL A 17 17.23 14.02 6.21
CA VAL A 17 17.29 14.17 7.68
C VAL A 17 17.98 15.48 8.08
N VAL A 18 19.00 15.91 7.34
CA VAL A 18 19.66 17.21 7.55
C VAL A 18 18.74 18.36 7.15
N GLU A 19 18.01 18.25 6.05
CA GLU A 19 17.01 19.25 5.64
C GLU A 19 15.88 19.35 6.66
N LEU A 20 15.36 18.23 7.17
CA LEU A 20 14.36 18.20 8.25
C LEU A 20 14.90 18.77 9.57
N ALA A 21 16.19 18.61 9.85
CA ALA A 21 16.84 19.18 11.04
C ALA A 21 17.09 20.70 10.92
N ASP A 22 17.17 21.23 9.70
CA ASP A 22 17.41 22.66 9.42
C ASP A 22 16.11 23.49 9.38
N VAL A 23 14.95 22.82 9.31
CA VAL A 23 13.63 23.46 9.34
C VAL A 23 13.25 23.88 10.76
N GLN A 24 13.38 25.18 11.07
CA GLN A 24 13.01 25.80 12.35
C GLN A 24 11.48 25.92 12.59
N HIS A 25 10.69 24.90 12.25
CA HIS A 25 9.28 24.87 12.63
C HIS A 25 9.12 24.32 14.05
N SER A 26 8.15 24.88 14.79
CA SER A 26 7.79 24.33 16.10
C SER A 26 7.30 22.89 15.94
N PHE A 27 7.74 21.98 16.81
CA PHE A 27 7.30 20.59 16.83
C PHE A 27 5.76 20.45 16.74
N GLY A 28 5.02 21.34 17.42
CA GLY A 28 3.55 21.34 17.37
C GLY A 28 2.98 21.65 15.99
N PHE A 29 3.67 22.48 15.20
CA PHE A 29 3.26 22.81 13.83
C PHE A 29 3.45 21.61 12.89
N GLU A 30 4.57 20.88 13.01
CA GLU A 30 4.82 19.69 12.19
C GLU A 30 3.86 18.55 12.52
N VAL A 31 3.55 18.35 13.81
CA VAL A 31 2.51 17.41 14.23
C VAL A 31 1.15 17.81 13.67
N ALA A 32 0.77 19.09 13.78
CA ALA A 32 -0.49 19.58 13.25
C ALA A 32 -0.59 19.39 11.74
N ARG A 33 0.48 19.70 10.99
CA ARG A 33 0.56 19.52 9.54
C ARG A 33 0.43 18.05 9.14
N THR A 34 1.11 17.16 9.86
CA THR A 34 1.05 15.71 9.63
C THR A 34 -0.34 15.16 9.87
N LEU A 35 -0.97 15.55 10.99
CA LEU A 35 -2.34 15.14 11.32
C LEU A 35 -3.37 15.70 10.32
N ALA A 36 -3.21 16.95 9.90
CA ALA A 36 -4.07 17.55 8.88
C ALA A 36 -3.95 16.82 7.54
N GLY A 37 -2.72 16.51 7.12
CA GLY A 37 -2.45 15.72 5.91
C GLY A 37 -3.06 14.33 5.98
N LEU A 38 -2.82 13.59 7.07
CA LEU A 38 -3.37 12.25 7.30
C LEU A 38 -4.90 12.26 7.32
N THR A 39 -5.50 13.22 8.03
CA THR A 39 -6.96 13.35 8.10
C THR A 39 -7.53 13.66 6.72
N GLY A 40 -6.91 14.58 5.97
CA GLY A 40 -7.33 14.94 4.63
C GLY A 40 -7.28 13.76 3.65
N THR A 41 -6.21 12.95 3.68
CA THR A 41 -6.10 11.78 2.80
C THR A 41 -7.11 10.69 3.16
N VAL A 42 -7.27 10.38 4.45
CA VAL A 42 -8.23 9.37 4.92
C VAL A 42 -9.67 9.80 4.63
N ALA A 43 -10.04 11.04 4.97
CA ALA A 43 -11.37 11.56 4.71
C ALA A 43 -11.68 11.61 3.20
N GLY A 44 -10.71 12.05 2.38
CA GLY A 44 -10.85 12.04 0.93
C GLY A 44 -11.08 10.64 0.36
N ALA A 45 -10.32 9.64 0.84
CA ALA A 45 -10.50 8.25 0.45
C ALA A 45 -11.89 7.72 0.85
N GLN A 46 -12.38 8.02 2.05
CA GLN A 46 -13.71 7.61 2.50
C GLN A 46 -14.83 8.24 1.66
N LEU A 47 -14.74 9.53 1.35
CA LEU A 47 -15.72 10.22 0.50
C LEU A 47 -15.77 9.61 -0.90
N LEU A 48 -14.61 9.30 -1.49
CA LEU A 48 -14.52 8.61 -2.77
C LEU A 48 -15.13 7.21 -2.71
N LEU A 49 -14.84 6.46 -1.64
CA LEU A 49 -15.37 5.11 -1.45
C LEU A 49 -16.90 5.14 -1.33
N TRP A 50 -17.48 6.02 -0.52
CA TRP A 50 -18.93 6.13 -0.37
C TRP A 50 -19.62 6.49 -1.69
N GLY A 51 -19.06 7.43 -2.45
CA GLY A 51 -19.58 7.76 -3.77
C GLY A 51 -19.50 6.58 -4.75
N ALA A 52 -18.38 5.84 -4.75
CA ALA A 52 -18.21 4.67 -5.60
C ALA A 52 -19.17 3.53 -5.23
N VAL A 53 -19.39 3.29 -3.93
CA VAL A 53 -20.34 2.28 -3.43
C VAL A 53 -21.77 2.64 -3.82
N ASP A 54 -22.22 3.89 -3.61
CA ASP A 54 -23.57 4.34 -4.01
C ASP A 54 -23.80 4.18 -5.52
N ILE A 55 -22.79 4.47 -6.36
CA ILE A 55 -22.86 4.23 -7.81
C ILE A 55 -22.95 2.73 -8.12
N ALA A 56 -22.15 1.90 -7.46
CA ALA A 56 -22.10 0.46 -7.68
C ALA A 56 -23.42 -0.24 -7.30
N GLU A 57 -24.01 0.14 -6.17
CA GLU A 57 -25.30 -0.37 -5.70
C GLU A 57 -26.42 0.02 -6.67
N ARG A 58 -26.45 1.28 -7.13
CA ARG A 58 -27.40 1.74 -8.15
C ARG A 58 -27.22 1.05 -9.49
N ALA A 59 -26.00 0.62 -9.81
CA ALA A 59 -25.69 -0.16 -11.00
C ALA A 59 -26.05 -1.66 -10.85
N GLY A 60 -26.53 -2.09 -9.68
CA GLY A 60 -26.93 -3.48 -9.42
C GLY A 60 -25.76 -4.44 -9.22
N LEU A 61 -24.59 -3.93 -8.84
CA LEU A 61 -23.44 -4.77 -8.51
C LEU A 61 -23.64 -5.45 -7.15
N SER A 62 -23.16 -6.68 -7.00
CA SER A 62 -23.33 -7.45 -5.77
C SER A 62 -22.51 -6.87 -4.62
N GLU A 63 -23.01 -6.99 -3.39
CA GLU A 63 -22.26 -6.62 -2.18
C GLU A 63 -20.89 -7.32 -2.10
N GLY A 64 -20.83 -8.58 -2.56
CA GLY A 64 -19.58 -9.34 -2.67
C GLY A 64 -18.57 -8.69 -3.60
N PHE A 65 -19.00 -8.24 -4.80
CA PHE A 65 -18.14 -7.51 -5.73
C PHE A 65 -17.66 -6.19 -5.13
N VAL A 66 -18.56 -5.43 -4.51
CA VAL A 66 -18.24 -4.14 -3.86
C VAL A 66 -17.20 -4.34 -2.76
N GLY A 67 -17.39 -5.34 -1.90
CA GLY A 67 -16.45 -5.67 -0.83
C GLY A 67 -15.09 -6.15 -1.35
N ALA A 68 -15.08 -7.06 -2.33
CA ALA A 68 -13.86 -7.64 -2.88
C ALA A 68 -13.02 -6.62 -3.68
N THR A 69 -13.65 -5.62 -4.29
CA THR A 69 -12.98 -4.68 -5.22
C THR A 69 -12.94 -3.26 -4.69
N LEU A 70 -14.09 -2.60 -4.54
CA LEU A 70 -14.15 -1.17 -4.20
C LEU A 70 -13.63 -0.90 -2.79
N VAL A 71 -14.01 -1.73 -1.81
CA VAL A 71 -13.51 -1.57 -0.43
C VAL A 71 -12.00 -1.84 -0.39
N ALA A 72 -11.53 -2.91 -1.03
CA ALA A 72 -10.10 -3.26 -1.07
C ALA A 72 -9.23 -2.17 -1.73
N VAL A 73 -9.69 -1.60 -2.84
CA VAL A 73 -9.03 -0.46 -3.49
C VAL A 73 -9.14 0.79 -2.62
N GLY A 74 -10.33 1.06 -2.07
CA GLY A 74 -10.64 2.23 -1.25
C GLY A 74 -9.74 2.35 -0.01
N THR A 75 -9.48 1.25 0.67
CA THR A 75 -8.57 1.21 1.83
C THR A 75 -7.11 1.46 1.46
N SER A 76 -6.73 1.27 0.19
CA SER A 76 -5.36 1.46 -0.31
C SER A 76 -5.15 2.84 -0.97
N LEU A 77 -6.19 3.67 -1.05
CA LEU A 77 -6.12 5.01 -1.65
C LEU A 77 -5.19 5.96 -0.88
N PRO A 78 -5.19 6.03 0.47
CA PRO A 78 -4.25 6.88 1.19
C PRO A 78 -2.78 6.54 0.90
N GLU A 79 -2.46 5.24 0.79
CA GLU A 79 -1.15 4.71 0.43
C GLU A 79 -0.80 5.08 -1.01
N LEU A 80 -1.75 4.96 -1.94
CA LEU A 80 -1.55 5.39 -3.32
C LEU A 80 -1.22 6.89 -3.40
N VAL A 81 -1.93 7.74 -2.66
CA VAL A 81 -1.69 9.18 -2.64
C VAL A 81 -0.28 9.49 -2.13
N THR A 82 0.15 8.83 -1.06
CA THR A 82 1.49 9.02 -0.47
C THR A 82 2.59 8.51 -1.42
N VAL A 83 2.42 7.34 -2.04
CA VAL A 83 3.34 6.81 -3.08
C VAL A 83 3.45 7.76 -4.28
N VAL A 84 2.32 8.26 -4.79
CA VAL A 84 2.32 9.20 -5.92
C VAL A 84 3.02 10.51 -5.55
N GLN A 85 2.81 11.01 -4.33
CA GLN A 85 3.48 12.22 -3.86
C GLN A 85 4.99 12.00 -3.79
N SER A 86 5.46 10.92 -3.17
CA SER A 86 6.91 10.63 -3.05
C SER A 86 7.54 10.36 -4.42
N ALA A 87 6.81 9.73 -5.34
CA ALA A 87 7.24 9.56 -6.73
C ALA A 87 7.43 10.90 -7.47
N ARG A 88 6.54 11.87 -7.24
CA ARG A 88 6.69 13.23 -7.81
C ARG A 88 7.91 13.96 -7.25
N ARG A 89 8.31 13.65 -6.01
CA ARG A 89 9.51 14.19 -5.34
C ARG A 89 10.78 13.38 -5.61
N ARG A 90 10.66 12.24 -6.29
CA ARG A 90 11.77 11.27 -6.55
C ARG A 90 12.36 10.66 -5.28
N GLU A 91 11.57 10.59 -4.22
CA GLU A 91 11.93 9.99 -2.93
C GLU A 91 11.71 8.47 -2.98
N THR A 92 12.63 7.75 -3.62
CA THR A 92 12.47 6.30 -3.89
C THR A 92 12.46 5.48 -2.60
N ASP A 93 13.24 5.88 -1.60
CA ASP A 93 13.30 5.17 -0.32
C ASP A 93 12.00 5.29 0.47
N LEU A 94 11.34 6.45 0.42
CA LEU A 94 10.01 6.65 1.02
C LEU A 94 8.94 5.81 0.32
N ILE A 95 9.00 5.69 -1.02
CA ILE A 95 8.09 4.81 -1.77
C ILE A 95 8.25 3.36 -1.31
N VAL A 96 9.49 2.86 -1.26
CA VAL A 96 9.77 1.47 -0.86
C VAL A 96 9.37 1.22 0.60
N GLY A 97 9.69 2.17 1.49
CA GLY A 97 9.32 2.09 2.91
C GLY A 97 7.80 2.04 3.11
N ASN A 98 7.05 2.88 2.39
CA ASN A 98 5.59 2.88 2.42
C ASN A 98 5.00 1.57 1.88
N LEU A 99 5.48 1.11 0.71
CA LEU A 99 4.97 -0.11 0.07
C LEU A 99 5.19 -1.36 0.95
N LEU A 100 6.39 -1.51 1.50
CA LEU A 100 6.73 -2.65 2.35
C LEU A 100 6.07 -2.54 3.72
N GLY A 101 6.10 -1.36 4.33
CA GLY A 101 5.51 -1.10 5.64
C GLY A 101 4.02 -1.39 5.66
N SER A 102 3.26 -0.86 4.70
CA SER A 102 1.81 -1.03 4.62
C SER A 102 1.41 -2.47 4.32
N ASN A 103 2.15 -3.20 3.47
CA ASN A 103 1.88 -4.62 3.24
C ASN A 103 2.14 -5.48 4.48
N ILE A 104 3.23 -5.23 5.20
CA ILE A 104 3.54 -5.92 6.46
C ILE A 104 2.47 -5.59 7.52
N PHE A 105 2.11 -4.32 7.65
CA PHE A 105 1.06 -3.87 8.57
C PHE A 105 -0.29 -4.52 8.25
N ASN A 106 -0.71 -4.54 6.98
CA ASN A 106 -1.98 -5.16 6.59
C ASN A 106 -2.00 -6.67 6.85
N CYS A 107 -0.92 -7.39 6.53
CA CYS A 107 -0.83 -8.82 6.82
C CYS A 107 -0.89 -9.11 8.34
N LEU A 108 -0.17 -8.34 9.15
CA LEU A 108 -0.07 -8.60 10.60
C LEU A 108 -1.26 -8.04 11.39
N ALA A 109 -1.63 -6.78 11.16
CA ALA A 109 -2.69 -6.10 11.90
C ALA A 109 -4.06 -6.55 11.41
N VAL A 110 -4.37 -6.38 10.11
CA VAL A 110 -5.68 -6.74 9.56
C VAL A 110 -5.84 -8.25 9.50
N GLY A 111 -4.88 -8.95 8.87
CA GLY A 111 -4.90 -10.42 8.79
C GLY A 111 -4.88 -11.09 10.18
N GLY A 112 -4.04 -10.59 11.10
CA GLY A 112 -4.01 -11.06 12.48
C GLY A 112 -5.32 -10.82 13.23
N ALA A 113 -5.93 -9.63 13.09
CA ALA A 113 -7.23 -9.34 13.69
C ALA A 113 -8.33 -10.27 13.17
N VAL A 114 -8.39 -10.50 11.85
CA VAL A 114 -9.33 -11.47 11.24
C VAL A 114 -9.10 -12.87 11.81
N GLY A 115 -7.84 -13.30 11.92
CA GLY A 115 -7.48 -14.58 12.54
C GLY A 115 -7.95 -14.71 13.99
N LEU A 116 -7.80 -13.66 14.80
CA LEU A 116 -8.25 -13.62 16.20
C LEU A 116 -9.78 -13.70 16.34
N THR A 117 -10.53 -13.22 15.35
CA THR A 117 -12.01 -13.33 15.32
C THR A 117 -12.53 -14.70 14.87
N GLY A 118 -11.62 -15.65 14.62
CA GLY A 118 -11.94 -17.02 14.21
C GLY A 118 -11.99 -17.24 12.70
N GLY A 119 -11.48 -16.29 11.88
CA GLY A 119 -11.33 -16.47 10.43
C GLY A 119 -12.65 -16.68 9.67
N ARG A 120 -13.78 -16.23 10.22
CA ARG A 120 -15.10 -16.36 9.60
C ARG A 120 -15.09 -15.71 8.21
N GLY A 121 -15.38 -16.49 7.16
CA GLY A 121 -15.35 -16.03 5.77
C GLY A 121 -14.15 -16.54 4.93
N LEU A 122 -13.22 -17.29 5.53
CA LEU A 122 -12.13 -17.99 4.82
C LEU A 122 -12.53 -19.41 4.36
N ASP A 123 -13.82 -19.64 4.10
CA ASP A 123 -14.34 -20.97 3.75
C ASP A 123 -14.10 -21.31 2.27
N SER A 124 -13.80 -20.30 1.46
CA SER A 124 -13.54 -20.44 0.03
C SER A 124 -12.06 -20.68 -0.26
N VAL A 125 -11.77 -21.56 -1.22
CA VAL A 125 -10.39 -21.84 -1.67
C VAL A 125 -9.76 -20.58 -2.26
N GLU A 126 -10.58 -19.71 -2.84
CA GLU A 126 -10.21 -18.42 -3.41
C GLU A 126 -9.58 -17.50 -2.35
N LEU A 127 -10.22 -17.34 -1.19
CA LEU A 127 -9.67 -16.51 -0.11
C LEU A 127 -8.56 -17.23 0.69
N ALA A 128 -8.72 -18.52 0.97
CA ALA A 128 -7.80 -19.23 1.85
C ALA A 128 -6.47 -19.61 1.17
N VAL A 129 -6.48 -19.81 -0.15
CA VAL A 129 -5.31 -20.31 -0.90
C VAL A 129 -4.96 -19.41 -2.07
N VAL A 130 -5.90 -19.12 -2.98
CA VAL A 130 -5.59 -18.41 -4.23
C VAL A 130 -5.12 -16.98 -3.94
N ALA A 131 -5.80 -16.24 -3.07
CA ALA A 131 -5.43 -14.88 -2.68
C ALA A 131 -4.02 -14.81 -2.06
N PRO A 132 -3.68 -15.54 -0.98
CA PRO A 132 -2.34 -15.46 -0.39
C PRO A 132 -1.23 -15.99 -1.33
N VAL A 133 -1.48 -17.06 -2.09
CA VAL A 133 -0.50 -17.58 -3.06
C VAL A 133 -0.25 -16.57 -4.18
N SER A 134 -1.31 -15.94 -4.70
CA SER A 134 -1.19 -14.90 -5.72
C SER A 134 -0.42 -13.67 -5.19
N ALA A 135 -0.69 -13.23 -3.96
CA ALA A 135 0.03 -12.13 -3.31
C ALA A 135 1.53 -12.42 -3.16
N VAL A 136 1.89 -13.63 -2.70
CA VAL A 136 3.29 -14.07 -2.60
C VAL A 136 3.94 -14.19 -3.98
N GLY A 137 3.21 -14.75 -4.96
CA GLY A 137 3.69 -14.89 -6.34
C GLY A 137 3.98 -13.55 -7.00
N VAL A 138 3.07 -12.58 -6.91
CA VAL A 138 3.24 -11.21 -7.41
C VAL A 138 4.40 -10.53 -6.70
N SER A 139 4.52 -10.66 -5.38
CA SER A 139 5.63 -10.08 -4.61
C SER A 139 6.98 -10.68 -5.02
N ALA A 140 7.05 -11.98 -5.26
CA ALA A 140 8.26 -12.66 -5.72
C ALA A 140 8.65 -12.25 -7.14
N LEU A 141 7.67 -12.10 -8.04
CA LEU A 141 7.89 -11.59 -9.40
C LEU A 141 8.40 -10.14 -9.39
N ALA A 142 7.79 -9.29 -8.56
CA ALA A 142 8.25 -7.91 -8.38
C ALA A 142 9.70 -7.87 -7.85
N TRP A 143 10.01 -8.69 -6.85
CA TRP A 143 11.37 -8.80 -6.32
C TRP A 143 12.39 -9.30 -7.36
N LEU A 144 12.02 -10.30 -8.17
CA LEU A 144 12.87 -10.81 -9.25
C LEU A 144 13.10 -9.75 -10.33
N ALA A 145 12.06 -9.01 -10.71
CA ALA A 145 12.16 -7.90 -11.65
C ALA A 145 13.13 -6.82 -11.13
N MET A 146 13.04 -6.46 -9.84
CA MET A 146 13.96 -5.52 -9.20
C MET A 146 15.41 -6.02 -9.20
N ARG A 147 15.63 -7.32 -8.99
CA ARG A 147 16.98 -7.91 -8.94
C ARG A 147 17.71 -7.87 -10.30
N THR A 148 16.98 -7.93 -11.41
CA THR A 148 17.57 -7.98 -12.75
C THR A 148 17.97 -6.61 -13.30
N ARG A 149 17.29 -5.53 -12.89
CA ARG A 149 17.51 -4.17 -13.45
C ARG A 149 17.77 -3.07 -12.42
N GLY A 150 17.86 -3.39 -11.14
CA GLY A 150 18.12 -2.41 -10.08
C GLY A 150 16.93 -1.50 -9.75
N GLY A 151 15.73 -1.83 -10.22
CA GLY A 151 14.49 -1.07 -9.98
C GLY A 151 13.32 -1.58 -10.82
N VAL A 152 12.12 -1.05 -10.56
CA VAL A 152 10.91 -1.31 -11.36
C VAL A 152 10.77 -0.19 -12.39
N GLY A 153 11.00 -0.50 -13.67
CA GLY A 153 10.78 0.44 -14.77
C GLY A 153 9.32 0.53 -15.19
N ARG A 154 9.05 1.34 -16.22
CA ARG A 154 7.69 1.55 -16.75
C ARG A 154 7.06 0.27 -17.31
N LEU A 155 7.86 -0.58 -17.94
CA LEU A 155 7.37 -1.82 -18.55
C LEU A 155 7.08 -2.89 -17.49
N GLU A 156 7.95 -3.00 -16.49
CA GLU A 156 7.74 -3.88 -15.33
C GLU A 156 6.53 -3.43 -14.52
N GLY A 157 6.39 -2.12 -14.28
CA GLY A 157 5.22 -1.54 -13.63
C GLY A 157 3.92 -1.81 -14.40
N LEU A 158 3.92 -1.63 -15.73
CA LEU A 158 2.77 -1.98 -16.57
C LEU A 158 2.44 -3.47 -16.49
N GLY A 159 3.47 -4.33 -16.52
CA GLY A 159 3.30 -5.77 -16.36
C GLY A 159 2.65 -6.14 -15.02
N LEU A 160 3.06 -5.49 -13.92
CA LEU A 160 2.46 -5.69 -12.60
C LEU A 160 1.00 -5.21 -12.54
N VAL A 161 0.67 -4.09 -13.19
CA VAL A 161 -0.71 -3.59 -13.27
C VAL A 161 -1.60 -4.54 -14.09
N VAL A 162 -1.11 -5.04 -15.23
CA VAL A 162 -1.83 -6.03 -16.04
C VAL A 162 -2.04 -7.32 -15.27
N LEU A 163 -1.03 -7.79 -14.55
CA LEU A 163 -1.14 -8.98 -13.70
C LEU A 163 -2.16 -8.80 -12.58
N TYR A 164 -2.15 -7.65 -11.90
CA TYR A 164 -3.15 -7.30 -10.89
C TYR A 164 -4.57 -7.30 -11.49
N ALA A 165 -4.78 -6.64 -12.62
CA ALA A 165 -6.07 -6.58 -13.30
C ALA A 165 -6.56 -7.97 -13.77
N ALA A 166 -5.66 -8.90 -14.09
CA ALA A 166 -6.01 -10.27 -14.44
C ALA A 166 -6.38 -11.14 -13.24
N ILE A 167 -5.80 -10.87 -12.07
CA ILE A 167 -6.06 -11.63 -10.83
C ILE A 167 -7.40 -11.22 -10.20
N VAL A 168 -7.76 -9.94 -10.23
CA VAL A 168 -8.98 -9.43 -9.56
C VAL A 168 -10.25 -10.21 -9.95
N PRO A 169 -10.55 -10.48 -11.25
CA PRO A 169 -11.72 -11.27 -11.63
C PRO A 169 -11.67 -12.74 -11.23
N LEU A 170 -10.49 -13.29 -10.95
CA LEU A 170 -10.34 -14.67 -10.47
C LEU A 170 -10.69 -14.80 -8.98
N LEU A 171 -10.67 -13.69 -8.25
CA LEU A 171 -10.94 -13.62 -6.81
C LEU A 171 -12.34 -13.07 -6.48
N ALA A 172 -13.09 -12.60 -7.48
CA ALA A 172 -14.43 -11.99 -7.36
C ALA A 172 -15.53 -12.99 -7.74
#